data_AF-A0AA38BVX9-F1
#
_entry.id   AF-A0AA38BVX9-F1
#
_cell.length_a   1.000
_cell.length_b   1.000
_cell.length_c   1.000
_cell.angle_alpha   90.00
_cell.angle_beta   90.00
_cell.angle_gamma   90.00
#
_symmetry.space_group_name_H-M   'P 1'
#
loop_
_entity.id
_entity.type
_entity.pdbx_description
1 polymer ?
#
loop_
_entity_poly.entity_id
_entity_poly.type
_entity_poly.pdbx_seq_one_letter_code
_entity_poly.pdbx_strand_id
1 'polypeptide(L)'
;MFSNNPKLHGSEAATSDIEYPYSFMTVDAEKAASRTYDYIIVGGGAAGCPLAATLSQHYSVLVVERGDSPYGNPDVETTAGFFKILLNADDYPYVAQRFVTEDGVQLVRGRVLGGGTAVNAAFYSRASQEYIRNMGWDEKLVNESFEWVEKLNAFKPDELTPWSSSLKNGLLEAGVLPYNGYTVEHLEGTKISASIFDNNGKRHTAADLLRYANPDNIVVLLNATVGRILFNQESGEIKAIGVEFTSDVDGIFHNVSINQLSQRSEVILSAGTIGSNQLLLLSGIGPSQELKELNITVLLDLPFVGKGISDPPLASVNLESPKPLPSVS
;
A
#
# COMPACT_ATOMS: atom_id res chain seq x y z
N MET A 1 -15.36 18.42 -30.57
CA MET A 1 -16.67 18.41 -29.89
C MET A 1 -16.40 18.22 -28.42
N PHE A 2 -16.36 19.33 -27.68
CA PHE A 2 -16.15 19.33 -26.23
C PHE A 2 -17.49 19.00 -25.58
N SER A 3 -17.60 17.82 -24.95
CA SER A 3 -18.77 17.47 -24.16
C SER A 3 -18.45 17.72 -22.69
N ASN A 4 -19.17 18.69 -22.14
CA ASN A 4 -19.27 18.99 -20.72
C ASN A 4 -19.43 17.73 -19.89
N ASN A 5 -18.61 17.56 -18.85
CA ASN A 5 -19.00 16.84 -17.66
C ASN A 5 -18.71 17.71 -16.42
N PRO A 6 -19.62 17.77 -15.45
CA PRO A 6 -19.74 18.90 -14.54
C PRO A 6 -18.72 18.83 -13.39
N LYS A 7 -18.14 20.00 -13.13
CA LYS A 7 -17.49 20.46 -11.89
C LYS A 7 -17.74 19.57 -10.68
N LEU A 8 -16.68 18.93 -10.17
CA LEU A 8 -16.58 18.65 -8.74
C LEU A 8 -16.47 20.01 -8.04
N HIS A 9 -17.52 20.34 -7.28
CA HIS A 9 -17.60 21.57 -6.49
C HIS A 9 -16.48 21.63 -5.45
N GLY A 10 -15.69 22.70 -5.51
CA GLY A 10 -15.15 23.32 -4.31
C GLY A 10 -16.04 24.51 -3.93
N SER A 11 -16.58 24.49 -2.72
CA SER A 11 -16.54 25.56 -1.71
C SER A 11 -17.80 25.61 -0.84
N GLU A 12 -17.55 25.60 0.47
CA GLU A 12 -18.37 26.09 1.59
C GLU A 12 -19.44 25.15 2.20
N ALA A 13 -19.10 24.71 3.42
CA ALA A 13 -19.98 24.29 4.52
C ALA A 13 -20.83 23.02 4.31
N ALA A 14 -20.19 21.87 4.47
CA ALA A 14 -20.65 20.88 5.43
C ALA A 14 -19.42 20.11 5.94
N THR A 15 -19.04 20.35 7.19
CA THR A 15 -18.44 19.27 8.01
C THR A 15 -19.54 18.23 8.20
N SER A 16 -19.87 17.48 7.14
CA SER A 16 -20.52 16.21 7.32
C SER A 16 -19.47 15.35 8.01
N ASP A 17 -19.74 14.94 9.24
CA ASP A 17 -18.91 13.99 9.97
C ASP A 17 -18.68 12.77 9.06
N ILE A 18 -17.52 12.72 8.38
CA ILE A 18 -17.11 11.54 7.63
C ILE A 18 -16.85 10.50 8.71
N GLU A 19 -17.85 9.65 8.94
CA GLU A 19 -17.75 8.56 9.90
C GLU A 19 -16.83 7.49 9.29
N TYR A 20 -15.53 7.64 9.54
CA TYR A 20 -14.59 6.58 9.25
C TYR A 20 -14.96 5.34 10.07
N PRO A 21 -14.76 4.12 9.54
CA PRO A 21 -15.11 2.90 10.26
C PRO A 21 -14.30 2.70 11.54
N TYR A 22 -13.22 3.47 11.72
CA TYR A 22 -12.39 3.46 12.92
C TYR A 22 -12.27 4.87 13.50
N SER A 23 -12.52 5.01 14.80
CA SER A 23 -12.47 6.29 15.54
C SER A 23 -11.07 6.93 15.58
N PHE A 24 -10.03 6.16 15.30
CA PHE A 24 -8.64 6.62 15.25
C PHE A 24 -8.21 7.16 13.88
N MET A 25 -9.09 7.15 12.87
CA MET A 25 -8.84 7.77 11.57
C MET A 25 -9.20 9.25 11.61
N THR A 26 -8.37 10.09 11.00
CA THR A 26 -8.61 11.52 10.96
C THR A 26 -7.92 12.18 9.76
N VAL A 27 -8.41 13.35 9.39
CA VAL A 27 -7.74 14.29 8.47
C VAL A 27 -7.28 15.56 9.20
N ASP A 28 -7.47 15.61 10.52
CA ASP A 28 -7.05 16.72 11.38
C ASP A 28 -5.54 16.62 11.67
N ALA A 29 -4.78 17.40 10.89
CA ALA A 29 -3.33 17.44 10.99
C ALA A 29 -2.84 18.01 12.33
N GLU A 30 -3.54 19.00 12.89
CA GLU A 30 -3.20 19.60 14.20
C GLU A 30 -3.38 18.58 15.33
N LYS A 31 -4.48 17.81 15.31
CA LYS A 31 -4.68 16.70 16.25
C LYS A 31 -3.55 15.66 16.13
N ALA A 32 -3.09 15.36 14.93
CA ALA A 32 -1.99 14.43 14.73
C ALA A 32 -0.63 15.01 15.19
N ALA A 33 -0.34 16.28 14.90
CA ALA A 33 0.95 16.94 15.13
C ALA A 33 1.13 17.47 16.57
N SER A 34 0.05 17.67 17.32
CA SER A 34 0.07 18.21 18.70
C SER A 34 0.64 17.25 19.77
N ARG A 35 1.06 16.04 19.39
CA ARG A 35 1.66 15.04 20.30
C ARG A 35 2.84 14.33 19.66
N THR A 36 3.57 13.58 20.48
CA THR A 36 4.65 12.71 20.02
C THR A 36 4.21 11.24 20.05
N TYR A 37 4.90 10.41 19.28
CA TYR A 37 4.59 8.99 19.11
C TYR A 37 5.84 8.14 19.26
N ASP A 38 5.72 6.96 19.84
CA ASP A 38 6.83 6.02 19.83
C ASP A 38 7.19 5.63 18.39
N TYR A 39 6.20 5.43 17.52
CA TYR A 39 6.45 5.10 16.10
C TYR A 39 5.67 6.01 15.15
N ILE A 40 6.36 6.52 14.14
CA ILE A 40 5.73 7.20 12.99
C ILE A 40 5.95 6.34 11.75
N ILE A 41 4.88 5.83 11.18
CA ILE A 41 4.87 5.01 9.96
C ILE A 41 4.46 5.90 8.79
N VAL A 42 5.36 6.04 7.81
CA VAL A 42 5.11 6.82 6.60
C VAL A 42 4.55 5.91 5.52
N GLY A 43 3.27 6.03 5.22
CA GLY A 43 2.52 5.21 4.25
C GLY A 43 1.72 4.09 4.91
N GLY A 44 0.40 4.19 4.84
CA GLY A 44 -0.56 3.18 5.30
C GLY A 44 -0.84 2.14 4.22
N GLY A 45 0.21 1.53 3.67
CA GLY A 45 0.13 0.56 2.58
C GLY A 45 0.04 -0.90 3.03
N ALA A 46 0.39 -1.81 2.11
CA ALA A 46 0.39 -3.26 2.33
C ALA A 46 1.20 -3.71 3.56
N ALA A 47 2.35 -3.06 3.80
CA ALA A 47 3.19 -3.30 4.98
C ALA A 47 2.89 -2.35 6.14
N GLY A 48 2.50 -1.10 5.84
CA GLY A 48 2.31 -0.07 6.86
C GLY A 48 1.12 -0.34 7.78
N CYS A 49 -0.03 -0.76 7.23
CA CYS A 49 -1.22 -1.07 8.02
C CYS A 49 -1.00 -2.22 9.05
N PRO A 50 -0.50 -3.41 8.65
CA PRO A 50 -0.27 -4.49 9.62
C PRO A 50 0.83 -4.16 10.63
N LEU A 51 1.87 -3.43 10.21
CA LEU A 51 2.90 -2.93 11.13
C LEU A 51 2.31 -2.01 12.20
N ALA A 52 1.45 -1.06 11.79
CA ALA A 52 0.78 -0.16 12.72
C ALA A 52 -0.12 -0.90 13.70
N ALA A 53 -0.91 -1.85 13.21
CA ALA A 53 -1.77 -2.68 14.05
C ALA A 53 -0.95 -3.47 15.09
N THR A 54 0.23 -3.97 14.70
CA THR A 54 1.14 -4.72 15.58
C THR A 54 1.78 -3.81 16.64
N LEU A 55 2.37 -2.68 16.24
CA LEU A 55 3.05 -1.77 17.16
C LEU A 55 2.08 -1.10 18.15
N SER A 56 0.86 -0.78 17.70
CA SER A 56 -0.16 -0.15 18.55
C SER A 56 -0.59 -0.98 19.76
N GLN A 57 -0.32 -2.30 19.77
CA GLN A 57 -0.61 -3.15 20.94
C GLN A 57 0.10 -2.67 22.21
N HIS A 58 1.27 -2.05 22.07
CA HIS A 58 2.14 -1.70 23.20
C HIS A 58 2.68 -0.27 23.16
N TYR A 59 2.53 0.43 22.04
CA TYR A 59 3.17 1.71 21.82
C TYR A 59 2.25 2.71 21.12
N SER A 60 2.53 4.00 21.28
CA SER A 60 1.83 5.05 20.54
C SER A 60 2.31 5.10 19.08
N VAL A 61 1.38 5.05 18.13
CA VAL A 61 1.67 4.95 16.69
C VAL A 61 0.93 6.03 15.92
N LEU A 62 1.64 6.71 15.03
CA LEU A 62 1.07 7.53 13.97
C LEU A 62 1.30 6.87 12.62
N VAL A 63 0.26 6.70 11.83
CA VAL A 63 0.36 6.41 10.40
C VAL A 63 0.07 7.69 9.63
N VAL A 64 0.94 8.06 8.69
CA VAL A 64 0.72 9.20 7.79
C VAL A 64 0.54 8.67 6.37
N GLU A 65 -0.68 8.77 5.84
CA GLU A 65 -1.05 8.30 4.51
C GLU A 65 -1.45 9.48 3.61
N ARG A 66 -0.88 9.51 2.40
CA ARG A 66 -1.11 10.58 1.43
C ARG A 66 -2.46 10.49 0.72
N GLY A 67 -3.06 9.30 0.72
CA GLY A 67 -4.37 9.03 0.15
C GLY A 67 -5.51 9.13 1.17
N ASP A 68 -6.72 9.03 0.65
CA ASP A 68 -7.95 8.99 1.43
C ASP A 68 -8.24 7.56 1.94
N SER A 69 -9.33 7.40 2.69
CA SER A 69 -9.90 6.13 3.13
C SER A 69 -10.38 5.27 1.95
N PRO A 70 -10.18 3.94 1.96
CA PRO A 70 -10.78 3.04 0.97
C PRO A 70 -12.27 2.82 1.21
N TYR A 71 -12.76 3.11 2.41
CA TYR A 71 -14.09 2.72 2.86
C TYR A 71 -15.19 3.60 2.27
N GLY A 72 -16.26 2.97 1.79
CA GLY A 72 -17.36 3.65 1.11
C GLY A 72 -17.06 4.03 -0.34
N ASN A 73 -15.87 3.70 -0.85
CA ASN A 73 -15.53 3.90 -2.25
C ASN A 73 -15.83 2.62 -3.07
N PRO A 74 -16.89 2.61 -3.91
CA PRO A 74 -17.27 1.41 -4.66
C PRO A 74 -16.24 1.00 -5.72
N ASP A 75 -15.39 1.92 -6.19
CA ASP A 75 -14.31 1.59 -7.12
C ASP A 75 -13.24 0.73 -6.43
N VAL A 76 -12.99 0.96 -5.13
CA VAL A 76 -12.05 0.17 -4.33
C VAL A 76 -12.70 -1.12 -3.84
N GLU A 77 -13.91 -1.04 -3.29
CA GLU A 77 -14.54 -2.14 -2.55
C GLU A 77 -15.10 -3.26 -3.43
N THR A 78 -15.24 -3.08 -4.75
CA THR A 78 -15.92 -4.08 -5.59
C THR A 78 -15.02 -4.66 -6.68
N THR A 79 -15.28 -5.92 -7.06
CA THR A 79 -14.58 -6.56 -8.19
C THR A 79 -14.74 -5.77 -9.49
N ALA A 80 -15.92 -5.18 -9.74
CA ALA A 80 -16.18 -4.35 -10.91
C ALA A 80 -15.38 -3.04 -10.91
N GLY A 81 -15.03 -2.53 -9.73
CA GLY A 81 -14.28 -1.30 -9.55
C GLY A 81 -12.82 -1.38 -10.02
N PHE A 82 -12.21 -2.57 -10.02
CA PHE A 82 -10.81 -2.77 -10.43
C PHE A 82 -10.48 -2.14 -11.80
N PHE A 83 -11.32 -2.39 -12.82
CA PHE A 83 -11.09 -1.84 -14.15
C PHE A 83 -11.29 -0.32 -14.20
N LYS A 84 -12.24 0.23 -13.43
CA LYS A 84 -12.45 1.67 -13.34
C LYS A 84 -11.24 2.38 -12.73
N ILE A 85 -10.66 1.78 -11.69
CA ILE A 85 -9.44 2.30 -11.07
C ILE A 85 -8.33 2.44 -12.11
N LEU A 86 -8.09 1.41 -12.92
CA LEU A 86 -7.03 1.43 -13.93
C LEU A 86 -7.30 2.45 -15.04
N LEU A 87 -8.54 2.55 -15.50
CA LEU A 87 -8.93 3.50 -16.54
C LEU A 87 -8.79 4.96 -16.08
N ASN A 88 -9.21 5.25 -14.85
CA ASN A 88 -9.29 6.60 -14.30
C ASN A 88 -8.04 7.01 -13.48
N ALA A 89 -6.96 6.23 -13.53
CA ALA A 89 -5.74 6.49 -12.75
C ALA A 89 -5.02 7.82 -13.09
N ASP A 90 -5.46 8.52 -14.14
CA ASP A 90 -4.99 9.86 -14.52
C ASP A 90 -5.79 10.99 -13.84
N ASP A 91 -6.98 10.70 -13.32
CA ASP A 91 -7.78 11.69 -12.59
C ASP A 91 -7.07 11.97 -11.26
N TYR A 92 -6.69 13.23 -11.00
CA TYR A 92 -5.97 13.59 -9.77
C TYR A 92 -6.74 14.68 -9.01
N PRO A 93 -7.01 14.52 -7.71
CA PRO A 93 -6.68 13.36 -6.87
C PRO A 93 -7.60 12.15 -7.10
N TYR A 94 -7.04 10.93 -7.07
CA TYR A 94 -7.78 9.66 -7.10
C TYR A 94 -7.05 8.58 -6.26
N VAL A 95 -7.69 7.42 -6.07
CA VAL A 95 -7.19 6.29 -5.25
C VAL A 95 -5.96 5.60 -5.85
N ALA A 96 -5.70 5.87 -7.13
CA ALA A 96 -4.57 5.36 -7.88
C ALA A 96 -3.84 6.53 -8.55
N GLN A 97 -2.55 6.34 -8.81
CA GLN A 97 -1.71 7.28 -9.54
C GLN A 97 -0.98 6.53 -10.65
N ARG A 98 -1.25 6.90 -11.90
CA ARG A 98 -0.47 6.44 -13.06
C ARG A 98 0.90 7.12 -13.11
N PHE A 99 1.89 6.39 -13.60
CA PHE A 99 3.19 6.90 -13.99
C PHE A 99 3.73 6.09 -15.17
N VAL A 100 4.76 6.61 -15.84
CA VAL A 100 5.40 5.96 -16.98
C VAL A 100 6.88 5.80 -16.65
N THR A 101 7.42 4.60 -16.84
CA THR A 101 8.86 4.36 -16.67
C THR A 101 9.65 5.04 -17.78
N GLU A 102 10.96 5.19 -17.60
CA GLU A 102 11.85 5.71 -18.65
C GLU A 102 11.85 4.81 -19.91
N ASP A 103 11.56 3.52 -19.75
CA ASP A 103 11.37 2.56 -20.84
C ASP A 103 10.01 2.70 -21.56
N GLY A 104 9.16 3.63 -21.13
CA GLY A 104 7.84 3.87 -21.72
C GLY A 104 6.72 2.95 -21.23
N VAL A 105 6.94 2.20 -20.14
CA VAL A 105 5.94 1.28 -19.58
C VAL A 105 5.00 2.03 -18.65
N GLN A 106 3.69 1.97 -18.91
CA GLN A 106 2.68 2.56 -18.04
C GLN A 106 2.42 1.67 -16.83
N LEU A 107 2.54 2.25 -15.63
CA LEU A 107 2.32 1.59 -14.35
C LEU A 107 1.39 2.41 -13.48
N VAL A 108 0.79 1.76 -12.48
CA VAL A 108 -0.12 2.38 -11.53
C VAL A 108 0.30 2.02 -10.11
N ARG A 109 0.27 3.01 -9.20
CA ARG A 109 0.48 2.80 -7.76
C ARG A 109 -0.71 3.30 -6.94
N GLY A 110 -0.92 2.72 -5.75
CA GLY A 110 -1.95 3.18 -4.82
C GLY A 110 -1.68 4.59 -4.26
N ARG A 111 -2.77 5.34 -4.03
CA ARG A 111 -2.84 6.61 -3.30
C ARG A 111 -4.11 6.60 -2.44
N VAL A 112 -4.16 5.65 -1.52
CA VAL A 112 -5.32 5.36 -0.66
C VAL A 112 -4.79 4.51 0.50
N LEU A 113 -5.40 4.61 1.68
CA LEU A 113 -5.11 3.70 2.78
C LEU A 113 -5.35 2.23 2.35
N GLY A 114 -4.43 1.35 2.71
CA GLY A 114 -4.30 -0.01 2.15
C GLY A 114 -3.32 -0.10 0.97
N GLY A 115 -2.98 1.03 0.35
CA GLY A 115 -1.98 1.15 -0.72
C GLY A 115 -2.28 0.27 -1.93
N GLY A 116 -1.27 -0.47 -2.40
CA GLY A 116 -1.40 -1.36 -3.56
C GLY A 116 -2.51 -2.43 -3.42
N THR A 117 -2.82 -2.87 -2.20
CA THR A 117 -3.88 -3.87 -1.97
C THR A 117 -5.27 -3.36 -2.31
N ALA A 118 -5.48 -2.04 -2.28
CA ALA A 118 -6.75 -1.41 -2.64
C ALA A 118 -6.97 -1.34 -4.17
N VAL A 119 -5.92 -1.46 -4.96
CA VAL A 119 -5.95 -1.21 -6.42
C VAL A 119 -5.49 -2.40 -7.27
N ASN A 120 -4.98 -3.48 -6.65
CA ASN A 120 -4.43 -4.64 -7.36
C ASN A 120 -5.50 -5.60 -7.92
N ALA A 121 -5.04 -6.61 -8.65
CA ALA A 121 -5.85 -7.70 -9.22
C ALA A 121 -6.20 -8.83 -8.21
N ALA A 122 -6.05 -8.58 -6.91
CA ALA A 122 -6.57 -9.37 -5.79
C ALA A 122 -6.09 -10.83 -5.60
N PHE A 123 -5.19 -11.36 -6.42
CA PHE A 123 -4.62 -12.69 -6.19
C PHE A 123 -3.75 -12.72 -4.92
N TYR A 124 -3.99 -13.70 -4.04
CA TYR A 124 -3.22 -13.91 -2.82
C TYR A 124 -2.40 -15.19 -2.90
N SER A 125 -1.11 -15.13 -2.57
CA SER A 125 -0.22 -16.28 -2.43
C SER A 125 0.85 -15.96 -1.38
N ARG A 126 1.25 -16.97 -0.60
CA ARG A 126 2.44 -16.90 0.25
C ARG A 126 3.71 -16.87 -0.61
N ALA A 127 4.80 -16.36 -0.04
CA ALA A 127 6.13 -16.55 -0.60
C ALA A 127 6.55 -18.03 -0.51
N SER A 128 7.50 -18.47 -1.34
CA SER A 128 7.99 -19.85 -1.26
C SER A 128 8.82 -20.06 0.01
N GLN A 129 8.74 -21.28 0.57
CA GLN A 129 9.57 -21.67 1.72
C GLN A 129 11.07 -21.61 1.42
N GLU A 130 11.47 -21.79 0.16
CA GLU A 130 12.86 -21.59 -0.27
C GLU A 130 13.26 -20.11 -0.16
N TYR A 131 12.41 -19.19 -0.63
CA TYR A 131 12.67 -17.76 -0.51
C TYR A 131 12.80 -17.34 0.96
N ILE A 132 11.88 -17.78 1.82
CA ILE A 132 11.90 -17.46 3.26
C ILE A 132 13.20 -17.94 3.91
N ARG A 133 13.65 -19.17 3.60
CA ARG A 133 14.91 -19.73 4.08
C ARG A 133 16.14 -18.97 3.55
N ASN A 134 16.14 -18.61 2.27
CA ASN A 134 17.23 -17.85 1.66
C ASN A 134 17.38 -16.45 2.26
N MET A 135 16.28 -15.84 2.72
CA MET A 135 16.30 -14.56 3.42
C MET A 135 16.73 -14.69 4.90
N GLY A 136 16.86 -15.90 5.43
CA GLY A 136 17.24 -16.15 6.82
C GLY A 136 16.18 -15.70 7.83
N TRP A 137 14.91 -15.65 7.43
CA TRP A 137 13.81 -15.25 8.30
C TRP A 137 13.38 -16.39 9.22
N ASP A 138 12.82 -16.04 10.38
CA ASP A 138 12.18 -17.01 11.27
C ASP A 138 10.92 -17.57 10.58
N GLU A 139 11.03 -18.78 10.03
CA GLU A 139 9.97 -19.47 9.30
C GLU A 139 8.68 -19.59 10.12
N LYS A 140 8.80 -19.79 11.44
CA LYS A 140 7.64 -19.93 12.31
C LYS A 140 6.90 -18.59 12.41
N LEU A 141 7.63 -17.50 12.69
CA LEU A 141 7.02 -16.17 12.78
C LEU A 141 6.43 -15.72 11.45
N VAL A 142 7.07 -16.05 10.32
CA VAL A 142 6.55 -15.75 8.98
C VAL A 142 5.23 -16.49 8.74
N ASN A 143 5.16 -17.79 9.06
CA ASN A 143 3.93 -18.56 8.90
C ASN A 143 2.80 -18.05 9.81
N GLU A 144 3.09 -17.75 11.08
CA GLU A 144 2.12 -17.14 12.00
C GLU A 144 1.62 -15.78 11.48
N SER A 145 2.48 -15.01 10.85
CA SER A 145 2.13 -13.72 10.23
C SER A 145 1.25 -13.88 8.99
N PHE A 146 1.51 -14.88 8.14
CA PHE A 146 0.62 -15.21 7.02
C PHE A 146 -0.77 -15.60 7.52
N GLU A 147 -0.85 -16.51 8.49
CA GLU A 147 -2.13 -16.95 9.08
C GLU A 147 -2.89 -15.79 9.73
N TRP A 148 -2.19 -14.82 10.31
CA TRP A 148 -2.81 -13.62 10.88
C TRP A 148 -3.42 -12.72 9.79
N VAL A 149 -2.73 -12.49 8.66
CA VAL A 149 -3.25 -11.71 7.52
C VAL A 149 -4.41 -12.43 6.83
N GLU A 150 -4.31 -13.74 6.65
CA GLU A 150 -5.27 -14.57 5.92
C GLU A 150 -6.68 -14.51 6.53
N LYS A 151 -6.79 -14.28 7.85
CA LYS A 151 -8.08 -14.12 8.55
C LYS A 151 -8.95 -13.00 7.99
N LEU A 152 -8.36 -11.95 7.41
CA LEU A 152 -9.09 -10.81 6.86
C LEU A 152 -8.86 -10.60 5.36
N ASN A 153 -7.77 -11.12 4.79
CA ASN A 153 -7.38 -10.80 3.42
C ASN A 153 -7.20 -12.02 2.50
N ALA A 154 -7.57 -13.24 2.90
CA ALA A 154 -7.47 -14.41 2.02
C ALA A 154 -8.76 -15.24 2.03
N PHE A 155 -9.51 -15.16 0.95
CA PHE A 155 -10.76 -15.89 0.76
C PHE A 155 -10.59 -16.95 -0.31
N LYS A 156 -10.98 -18.18 0.03
CA LYS A 156 -11.09 -19.26 -0.94
C LYS A 156 -12.31 -19.00 -1.83
N PRO A 157 -12.16 -18.99 -3.17
CA PRO A 157 -13.33 -18.89 -4.06
C PRO A 157 -14.18 -20.16 -3.92
N ASP A 158 -15.50 -19.98 -3.74
CA ASP A 158 -16.45 -21.10 -3.68
C ASP A 158 -16.54 -21.82 -5.02
N GLU A 159 -16.55 -21.05 -6.10
CA GLU A 159 -16.60 -21.55 -7.47
C GLU A 159 -15.62 -20.80 -8.37
N LEU A 160 -15.12 -21.51 -9.39
CA LEU A 160 -14.33 -20.88 -10.45
C LEU A 160 -15.25 -20.37 -11.54
N THR A 161 -14.94 -19.16 -12.04
CA THR A 161 -15.60 -18.67 -13.26
C THR A 161 -15.36 -19.64 -14.43
N PRO A 162 -16.26 -19.70 -15.42
CA PRO A 162 -16.05 -20.52 -16.62
C PRO A 162 -14.71 -20.26 -17.30
N TRP A 163 -14.28 -18.98 -17.32
CA TRP A 163 -12.96 -18.58 -17.81
C TRP A 163 -11.82 -19.18 -16.97
N SER A 164 -11.86 -19.01 -15.65
CA SER A 164 -10.79 -19.51 -14.75
C SER A 164 -10.69 -21.04 -14.78
N SER A 165 -11.83 -21.73 -14.90
CA SER A 165 -11.88 -23.18 -15.08
C SER A 165 -11.24 -23.63 -16.38
N SER A 166 -11.52 -22.91 -17.48
CA SER A 166 -10.96 -23.19 -18.80
C SER A 166 -9.45 -22.92 -18.82
N LEU A 167 -8.99 -21.81 -18.23
CA LEU A 167 -7.58 -21.49 -18.09
C LEU A 167 -6.84 -22.57 -17.30
N LYS A 168 -7.38 -22.99 -16.15
CA LYS A 168 -6.83 -24.11 -15.36
C LYS A 168 -6.68 -25.37 -16.21
N ASN A 169 -7.72 -25.78 -16.94
CA ASN A 169 -7.67 -26.99 -17.75
C ASN A 169 -6.65 -26.87 -18.90
N GLY A 170 -6.59 -25.70 -19.56
CA GLY A 170 -5.62 -25.45 -20.62
C GLY A 170 -4.17 -25.46 -20.13
N LEU A 171 -3.90 -24.93 -18.92
CA LEU A 171 -2.57 -25.01 -18.29
C LEU A 171 -2.15 -26.45 -18.05
N LEU A 172 -3.08 -27.30 -17.56
CA LEU A 172 -2.81 -28.72 -17.35
C LEU A 172 -2.59 -29.47 -18.68
N GLU A 173 -3.39 -29.18 -19.70
CA GLU A 173 -3.22 -29.74 -21.05
C GLU A 173 -1.88 -29.34 -21.68
N ALA A 174 -1.42 -28.11 -21.43
CA ALA A 174 -0.13 -27.61 -21.87
C ALA A 174 1.07 -28.15 -21.06
N GLY A 175 0.84 -28.97 -20.03
CA GLY A 175 1.89 -29.60 -19.23
C GLY A 175 2.38 -28.79 -18.03
N VAL A 176 1.66 -27.74 -17.61
CA VAL A 176 1.96 -26.98 -16.38
C VAL A 176 1.49 -27.79 -15.16
N LEU A 177 2.25 -28.82 -14.83
CA LEU A 177 1.96 -29.84 -13.82
C LEU A 177 2.84 -29.65 -12.57
N PRO A 178 2.44 -30.20 -11.41
CA PRO A 178 1.19 -30.91 -11.12
C PRO A 178 -0.01 -29.95 -10.95
N TYR A 179 -1.22 -30.53 -10.82
CA TYR A 179 -2.37 -29.79 -10.29
C TYR A 179 -2.33 -29.82 -8.76
N ASN A 180 -2.10 -28.66 -8.13
CA ASN A 180 -1.96 -28.53 -6.68
C ASN A 180 -3.29 -28.29 -5.94
N GLY A 181 -4.43 -28.32 -6.63
CA GLY A 181 -5.73 -28.03 -6.03
C GLY A 181 -5.82 -26.59 -5.54
N TYR A 182 -6.53 -26.38 -4.42
CA TYR A 182 -6.54 -25.10 -3.72
C TYR A 182 -5.37 -25.04 -2.74
N THR A 183 -4.52 -24.02 -2.87
CA THR A 183 -3.45 -23.72 -1.92
C THR A 183 -3.01 -22.27 -2.03
N VAL A 184 -2.66 -21.65 -0.90
CA VAL A 184 -2.00 -20.34 -0.86
C VAL A 184 -0.49 -20.44 -1.03
N GLU A 185 0.09 -21.64 -0.92
CA GLU A 185 1.54 -21.86 -1.05
C GLU A 185 2.02 -21.62 -2.49
N HIS A 186 3.20 -21.00 -2.65
CA HIS A 186 3.82 -20.84 -3.95
C HIS A 186 4.57 -22.12 -4.34
N LEU A 187 3.98 -22.89 -5.25
CA LEU A 187 4.47 -24.19 -5.70
C LEU A 187 4.54 -24.22 -7.23
N GLU A 188 5.47 -25.02 -7.75
CA GLU A 188 5.50 -25.35 -9.17
C GLU A 188 4.20 -26.05 -9.60
N GLY A 189 3.72 -25.72 -10.81
CA GLY A 189 2.51 -26.30 -11.40
C GLY A 189 1.30 -25.36 -11.40
N THR A 190 0.11 -25.95 -11.56
CA THR A 190 -1.16 -25.21 -11.65
C THR A 190 -1.92 -25.26 -10.33
N LYS A 191 -2.41 -24.12 -9.83
CA LYS A 191 -3.19 -24.04 -8.59
C LYS A 191 -4.39 -23.11 -8.69
N ILE A 192 -5.33 -23.29 -7.77
CA ILE A 192 -6.31 -22.29 -7.38
C ILE A 192 -5.78 -21.67 -6.08
N SER A 193 -5.74 -20.34 -6.00
CA SER A 193 -5.28 -19.63 -4.80
C SER A 193 -6.41 -18.81 -4.19
N ALA A 194 -6.14 -18.23 -3.02
CA ALA A 194 -7.06 -17.28 -2.40
C ALA A 194 -7.10 -15.96 -3.19
N SER A 195 -8.18 -15.21 -2.97
CA SER A 195 -8.37 -13.83 -3.42
C SER A 195 -8.54 -12.93 -2.20
N ILE A 196 -8.20 -11.65 -2.32
CA ILE A 196 -8.58 -10.64 -1.31
C ILE A 196 -10.02 -10.12 -1.54
N PHE A 197 -10.69 -10.55 -2.62
CA PHE A 197 -12.14 -10.44 -2.77
C PHE A 197 -12.83 -11.62 -2.09
N ASP A 198 -13.85 -11.35 -1.28
CA ASP A 198 -14.71 -12.39 -0.73
C ASP A 198 -15.72 -12.92 -1.76
N ASN A 199 -16.48 -13.96 -1.39
CA ASN A 199 -17.48 -14.58 -2.27
C ASN A 199 -18.69 -13.66 -2.56
N ASN A 200 -18.82 -12.51 -1.90
CA ASN A 200 -19.80 -11.48 -2.23
C ASN A 200 -19.22 -10.40 -3.18
N GLY A 201 -17.98 -10.56 -3.64
CA GLY A 201 -17.29 -9.61 -4.51
C GLY A 201 -16.79 -8.35 -3.79
N LYS A 202 -16.75 -8.36 -2.45
CA LYS A 202 -16.20 -7.26 -1.66
C LYS A 202 -14.70 -7.42 -1.48
N ARG A 203 -13.93 -6.38 -1.76
CA ARG A 203 -12.49 -6.30 -1.52
C ARG A 203 -12.22 -6.11 -0.03
N HIS A 204 -11.27 -6.87 0.48
CA HIS A 204 -10.66 -6.62 1.79
C HIS A 204 -9.20 -6.22 1.58
N THR A 205 -8.83 -5.02 2.04
CA THR A 205 -7.50 -4.43 1.81
C THR A 205 -6.64 -4.55 3.05
N ALA A 206 -5.35 -4.20 2.96
CA ALA A 206 -4.48 -4.13 4.13
C ALA A 206 -5.00 -3.15 5.20
N ALA A 207 -5.85 -2.17 4.84
CA ALA A 207 -6.49 -1.29 5.82
C ALA A 207 -7.37 -2.06 6.82
N ASP A 208 -7.96 -3.19 6.42
CA ASP A 208 -8.82 -3.99 7.31
C ASP A 208 -8.06 -4.63 8.47
N LEU A 209 -6.74 -4.81 8.32
CA LEU A 209 -5.86 -5.29 9.39
C LEU A 209 -5.75 -4.28 10.55
N LEU A 210 -6.07 -2.99 10.31
CA LEU A 210 -6.19 -1.99 11.37
C LEU A 210 -7.33 -2.30 12.34
N ARG A 211 -8.26 -3.22 12.01
CA ARG A 211 -9.22 -3.78 12.98
C ARG A 211 -8.54 -4.38 14.21
N TYR A 212 -7.32 -4.88 14.05
CA TYR A 212 -6.56 -5.46 15.15
C TYR A 212 -5.78 -4.41 15.96
N ALA A 213 -5.74 -3.15 15.53
CA ALA A 213 -5.03 -2.09 16.24
C ALA A 213 -5.70 -1.78 17.60
N ASN A 214 -4.90 -1.34 18.57
CA ASN A 214 -5.45 -0.76 19.80
C ASN A 214 -5.86 0.70 19.52
N PRO A 215 -7.17 1.03 19.58
CA PRO A 215 -7.68 2.34 19.20
C PRO A 215 -7.17 3.48 20.10
N ASP A 216 -6.74 3.19 21.32
CA ASP A 216 -6.22 4.20 22.25
C ASP A 216 -4.76 4.59 21.93
N ASN A 217 -4.06 3.74 21.17
CA ASN A 217 -2.63 3.84 20.92
C ASN A 217 -2.29 4.21 19.48
N ILE A 218 -3.26 4.34 18.59
CA ILE A 218 -3.01 4.62 17.17
C ILE A 218 -3.74 5.89 16.73
N VAL A 219 -3.13 6.64 15.81
CA VAL A 219 -3.86 7.53 14.90
C VAL A 219 -3.43 7.26 13.47
N VAL A 220 -4.39 7.29 12.57
CA VAL A 220 -4.18 7.21 11.13
C VAL A 220 -4.57 8.56 10.53
N LEU A 221 -3.57 9.34 10.14
CA LEU A 221 -3.74 10.61 9.45
C LEU A 221 -3.82 10.35 7.94
N LEU A 222 -4.97 10.64 7.36
CA LEU A 222 -5.25 10.54 5.93
C LEU A 222 -4.98 11.88 5.24
N ASN A 223 -4.86 11.84 3.91
CA ASN A 223 -4.67 13.02 3.06
C ASN A 223 -3.46 13.88 3.48
N ALA A 224 -2.40 13.24 3.93
CA ALA A 224 -1.19 13.90 4.41
C ALA A 224 0.05 13.37 3.68
N THR A 225 0.75 14.27 2.97
CA THR A 225 1.94 13.93 2.18
C THR A 225 3.20 14.25 2.97
N VAL A 226 3.92 13.22 3.40
CA VAL A 226 5.26 13.39 4.01
C VAL A 226 6.26 13.82 2.95
N GLY A 227 6.90 14.97 3.17
CA GLY A 227 7.89 15.56 2.26
C GLY A 227 9.33 15.37 2.70
N ARG A 228 9.58 15.22 4.01
CA ARG A 228 10.93 15.12 4.56
C ARG A 228 10.96 14.38 5.90
N ILE A 229 12.04 13.66 6.16
CA ILE A 229 12.37 13.10 7.48
C ILE A 229 13.23 14.11 8.25
N LEU A 230 12.91 14.33 9.52
CA LEU A 230 13.64 15.24 10.41
C LEU A 230 14.72 14.46 11.17
N PHE A 231 15.92 15.04 11.30
CA PHE A 231 17.07 14.38 11.94
C PHE A 231 17.72 15.24 13.02
N ASN A 232 18.20 14.60 14.09
CA ASN A 232 19.15 15.17 15.05
C ASN A 232 20.58 14.67 14.69
N GLN A 233 21.58 15.54 14.85
CA GLN A 233 23.01 15.30 14.58
C GLN A 233 23.93 15.64 15.78
N GLU A 234 23.38 15.97 16.95
CA GLU A 234 24.11 16.56 18.10
C GLU A 234 25.24 15.67 18.68
N SER A 235 25.24 14.36 18.42
CA SER A 235 26.23 13.40 18.92
C SER A 235 27.15 12.82 17.84
N GLY A 236 27.09 13.32 16.60
CA GLY A 236 27.73 12.68 15.44
C GLY A 236 27.02 11.42 14.94
N GLU A 237 25.94 11.02 15.62
CA GLU A 237 25.00 10.00 15.17
C GLU A 237 23.81 10.69 14.48
N ILE A 238 23.42 10.18 13.31
CA ILE A 238 22.25 10.67 12.58
C ILE A 238 21.04 9.89 13.07
N LYS A 239 20.15 10.56 13.80
CA LYS A 239 18.92 9.94 14.32
C LYS A 239 17.69 10.60 13.73
N ALA A 240 16.80 9.82 13.12
CA ALA A 240 15.49 10.30 12.71
C ALA A 240 14.66 10.66 13.97
N ILE A 241 14.09 11.86 14.00
CA ILE A 241 13.35 12.41 15.14
C ILE A 241 11.91 12.76 14.81
N GLY A 242 11.49 12.62 13.55
CA GLY A 242 10.15 12.98 13.12
C GLY A 242 10.03 13.10 11.62
N VAL A 243 8.90 13.63 11.17
CA VAL A 243 8.62 13.91 9.76
C VAL A 243 7.96 15.27 9.60
N GLU A 244 8.23 15.89 8.46
CA GLU A 244 7.51 17.05 7.94
C GLU A 244 6.51 16.56 6.88
N PHE A 245 5.25 16.99 7.00
CA PHE A 245 4.20 16.64 6.06
C PHE A 245 3.32 17.83 5.72
N THR A 246 2.65 17.76 4.58
CA THR A 246 1.62 18.72 4.16
C THR A 246 0.26 18.04 4.19
N SER A 247 -0.73 18.67 4.80
CA SER A 247 -2.11 18.18 4.78
C SER A 247 -2.85 18.73 3.55
N ASP A 248 -3.56 17.87 2.83
CA ASP A 248 -4.39 18.31 1.69
C ASP A 248 -5.62 19.11 2.16
N VAL A 249 -5.95 19.07 3.46
CA VAL A 249 -7.11 19.79 4.05
C VAL A 249 -6.81 21.28 4.26
N ASP A 250 -5.65 21.60 4.84
CA ASP A 250 -5.27 22.98 5.19
C ASP A 250 -4.17 23.55 4.28
N GLY A 251 -3.47 22.70 3.52
CA GLY A 251 -2.40 23.08 2.59
C GLY A 251 -1.12 23.59 3.27
N ILE A 252 -0.97 23.42 4.59
CA ILE A 252 0.19 23.92 5.34
C ILE A 252 1.14 22.80 5.76
N PHE A 253 2.37 23.19 6.08
CA PHE A 253 3.39 22.29 6.60
C PHE A 253 3.18 22.05 8.09
N HIS A 254 3.26 20.79 8.47
CA HIS A 254 3.18 20.30 9.83
C HIS A 254 4.41 19.45 10.14
N ASN A 255 4.85 19.51 11.39
CA ASN A 255 5.92 18.65 11.89
C ASN A 255 5.38 17.78 13.02
N VAL A 256 5.74 16.50 12.98
CA VAL A 256 5.43 15.58 14.07
C VAL A 256 6.69 14.82 14.45
N SER A 257 6.95 14.76 15.76
CA SER A 257 8.16 14.16 16.30
C SER A 257 7.88 12.82 16.97
N ILE A 258 8.86 11.94 16.96
CA ILE A 258 8.83 10.73 17.78
C ILE A 258 8.99 11.07 19.26
N ASN A 259 8.60 10.16 20.14
CA ASN A 259 8.82 10.24 21.57
C ASN A 259 10.31 10.07 21.86
N GLN A 260 11.03 11.19 22.02
CA GLN A 260 12.48 11.18 22.24
C GLN A 260 12.91 10.66 23.62
N LEU A 261 11.98 10.47 24.56
CA LEU A 261 12.27 9.88 25.87
C LEU A 261 12.47 8.36 25.79
N SER A 262 11.95 7.71 24.75
CA SER A 262 12.10 6.29 24.51
C SER A 262 13.22 6.04 23.50
N GLN A 263 14.13 5.12 23.85
CA GLN A 263 15.21 4.68 22.95
C GLN A 263 14.72 3.75 21.83
N ARG A 264 13.47 3.29 21.91
CA ARG A 264 12.85 2.39 20.92
C ARG A 264 12.04 3.14 19.87
N SER A 265 11.94 4.47 19.98
CA SER A 265 11.11 5.24 19.08
C SER A 265 11.75 5.42 17.72
N GLU A 266 10.97 5.24 16.65
CA GLU A 266 11.48 5.18 15.27
C GLU A 266 10.54 5.85 14.26
N VAL A 267 11.13 6.31 13.16
CA VAL A 267 10.40 6.65 11.93
C VAL A 267 10.58 5.49 10.96
N ILE A 268 9.48 4.88 10.52
CA ILE A 268 9.50 3.70 9.65
C ILE A 268 8.91 4.06 8.29
N LEU A 269 9.68 3.84 7.22
CA LEU A 269 9.22 4.07 5.86
C LEU A 269 8.46 2.84 5.33
N SER A 270 7.20 3.05 4.98
CA SER A 270 6.29 2.08 4.35
C SER A 270 5.60 2.66 3.12
N ALA A 271 6.21 3.67 2.49
CA ALA A 271 5.66 4.43 1.35
C ALA A 271 5.81 3.70 0.00
N GLY A 272 6.07 2.39 0.03
CA GLY A 272 6.29 1.54 -1.14
C GLY A 272 7.63 1.76 -1.83
N THR A 273 7.88 0.98 -2.89
CA THR A 273 9.14 0.97 -3.65
C THR A 273 9.53 2.34 -4.19
N ILE A 274 8.56 3.14 -4.65
CA ILE A 274 8.83 4.46 -5.21
C ILE A 274 8.90 5.52 -4.11
N GLY A 275 7.90 5.57 -3.23
CA GLY A 275 7.78 6.65 -2.25
C GLY A 275 8.88 6.62 -1.19
N SER A 276 9.32 5.44 -0.74
CA SER A 276 10.35 5.33 0.30
C SER A 276 11.70 5.79 -0.21
N ASN A 277 12.09 5.40 -1.43
CA ASN A 277 13.32 5.86 -2.07
C ASN A 277 13.29 7.37 -2.35
N GLN A 278 12.18 7.88 -2.88
CA GLN A 278 11.98 9.31 -3.10
C GLN A 278 12.17 10.11 -1.81
N LEU A 279 11.57 9.66 -0.71
CA LEU A 279 11.64 10.36 0.57
C LEU A 279 13.04 10.34 1.18
N LEU A 280 13.78 9.23 1.06
CA LEU A 280 15.19 9.18 1.49
C LEU A 280 16.03 10.20 0.72
N LEU A 281 15.91 10.25 -0.61
CA LEU A 281 16.62 11.21 -1.46
C LEU A 281 16.29 12.65 -1.10
N LEU A 282 15.00 12.99 -0.95
CA LEU A 282 14.54 14.33 -0.54
C LEU A 282 14.99 14.73 0.86
N SER A 283 15.33 13.74 1.69
CA SER A 283 15.82 13.92 3.06
C SER A 283 17.36 13.89 3.15
N GLY A 284 18.07 13.92 2.02
CA GLY A 284 19.53 13.97 1.98
C GLY A 284 20.22 12.63 2.20
N ILE A 285 19.51 11.51 2.10
CA ILE A 285 20.06 10.16 2.23
C ILE A 285 20.06 9.50 0.84
N GLY A 286 21.25 9.29 0.27
CA GLY A 286 21.38 8.72 -1.06
C GLY A 286 22.73 9.00 -1.73
N PRO A 287 22.86 8.78 -3.05
CA PRO A 287 24.13 8.97 -3.76
C PRO A 287 24.58 10.44 -3.69
N SER A 288 25.72 10.69 -3.01
CA SER A 288 26.14 12.06 -2.68
C SER A 288 26.34 12.98 -3.88
N GLN A 289 26.79 12.45 -5.03
CA GLN A 289 26.95 13.23 -6.25
C GLN A 289 25.60 13.68 -6.83
N GLU A 290 24.65 12.76 -6.98
CA GLU A 290 23.30 13.04 -7.52
C GLU A 290 22.55 14.05 -6.63
N LEU A 291 22.67 13.90 -5.30
CA LEU A 291 22.06 14.84 -4.36
C LEU A 291 22.64 16.27 -4.50
N LYS A 292 23.97 16.39 -4.66
CA LYS A 292 24.63 17.69 -4.85
C LYS A 292 24.23 18.36 -6.17
N GLU A 293 24.09 17.60 -7.24
CA GLU A 293 23.62 18.10 -8.55
C GLU A 293 22.21 18.70 -8.47
N LEU A 294 21.38 18.19 -7.55
CA LEU A 294 20.02 18.69 -7.27
C LEU A 294 19.95 19.75 -6.16
N ASN A 295 21.09 20.24 -5.66
CA ASN A 295 21.18 21.17 -4.52
C ASN A 295 20.54 20.65 -3.23
N ILE A 296 20.55 19.33 -3.01
CA ILE A 296 20.10 18.69 -1.77
C ILE A 296 21.32 18.52 -0.85
N THR A 297 21.21 19.01 0.39
CA THR A 297 22.23 18.80 1.41
C THR A 297 22.37 17.31 1.70
N VAL A 298 23.57 16.77 1.50
CA VAL A 298 23.87 15.36 1.80
C VAL A 298 24.00 15.18 3.30
N LEU A 299 23.09 14.38 3.86
CA LEU A 299 23.11 13.95 5.25
C LEU A 299 23.89 12.63 5.40
N LEU A 300 23.62 11.67 4.52
CA LEU A 300 24.28 10.37 4.52
C LEU A 300 24.45 9.86 3.09
N ASP A 301 25.68 9.52 2.72
CA ASP A 301 25.98 8.94 1.41
C ASP A 301 25.64 7.45 1.40
N LEU A 302 24.53 7.09 0.76
CA LEU A 302 24.10 5.72 0.53
C LEU A 302 23.91 5.50 -0.98
N PRO A 303 24.93 4.99 -1.70
CA PRO A 303 24.96 4.97 -3.16
C PRO A 303 23.89 4.08 -3.81
N PHE A 304 23.24 3.21 -3.05
CA PHE A 304 22.22 2.28 -3.56
C PHE A 304 20.77 2.75 -3.35
N VAL A 305 20.54 3.89 -2.68
CA VAL A 305 19.17 4.43 -2.54
C VAL A 305 18.64 4.81 -3.93
N GLY A 306 17.43 4.34 -4.24
CA GLY A 306 16.81 4.52 -5.56
C GLY A 306 17.41 3.65 -6.67
N LYS A 307 18.37 2.76 -6.37
CA LYS A 307 18.97 1.83 -7.34
C LYS A 307 18.42 0.42 -7.15
N GLY A 308 18.65 -0.46 -8.13
CA GLY A 308 18.24 -1.88 -8.06
C GLY A 308 16.72 -2.10 -8.11
N ILE A 309 15.95 -1.11 -8.55
CA ILE A 309 14.51 -1.25 -8.75
C ILE A 309 14.26 -2.30 -9.83
N SER A 310 13.39 -3.27 -9.53
CA SER A 310 13.05 -4.36 -10.43
C SER A 310 11.54 -4.39 -10.64
N ASP A 311 11.11 -4.54 -11.90
CA ASP A 311 9.73 -4.75 -12.31
C ASP A 311 9.67 -5.98 -13.23
N PRO A 312 9.06 -7.11 -12.81
CA PRO A 312 8.94 -8.28 -13.64
C PRO A 312 8.15 -7.98 -14.93
N PRO A 313 8.67 -8.33 -16.13
CA PRO A 313 7.99 -8.01 -17.37
C PRO A 313 6.68 -8.80 -17.50
N LEU A 314 5.62 -8.13 -17.92
CA LEU A 314 4.34 -8.74 -18.28
C LEU A 314 4.23 -8.84 -19.81
N ALA A 315 4.14 -10.06 -20.33
CA ALA A 315 3.75 -10.32 -21.71
C ALA A 315 2.33 -10.91 -21.74
N SER A 316 1.47 -10.39 -22.61
CA SER A 316 0.09 -10.86 -22.75
C SER A 316 -0.25 -11.19 -24.20
N VAL A 317 -1.10 -12.20 -24.37
CA VAL A 317 -1.73 -12.53 -25.65
C VAL A 317 -3.23 -12.33 -25.47
N ASN A 318 -3.79 -11.35 -26.18
CA ASN A 318 -5.23 -11.09 -26.17
C ASN A 318 -5.88 -11.89 -27.29
N LEU A 319 -6.81 -12.77 -26.93
CA LEU A 319 -7.58 -13.57 -27.87
C LEU A 319 -9.03 -13.11 -27.85
N GLU A 320 -9.55 -12.70 -29.01
CA GLU A 320 -10.97 -12.40 -29.16
C GLU A 320 -11.76 -13.70 -29.24
N SER A 321 -12.69 -13.89 -28.31
CA SER A 321 -13.60 -15.03 -28.37
C SER A 321 -14.68 -14.78 -29.43
N PRO A 322 -14.95 -15.75 -30.34
CA PRO A 322 -15.97 -15.60 -31.37
C PRO A 322 -17.41 -15.57 -30.80
N LYS A 323 -17.56 -15.90 -29.52
CA LYS A 323 -18.81 -15.81 -28.76
C LYS A 323 -18.54 -15.15 -27.40
N PRO A 324 -19.50 -14.45 -26.79
CA PRO A 324 -19.35 -13.96 -25.43
C PRO A 324 -18.93 -15.09 -24.49
N LEU A 325 -17.96 -14.82 -23.61
CA LEU A 325 -17.57 -15.77 -22.58
C LEU A 325 -18.75 -15.97 -21.61
N PRO A 326 -18.98 -17.20 -21.11
CA PRO A 326 -20.08 -17.44 -20.19
C PRO A 326 -19.85 -16.66 -18.89
N SER A 327 -20.88 -15.94 -18.41
CA SER A 327 -20.86 -15.29 -17.10
C SER A 327 -21.09 -16.31 -15.99
N VAL A 328 -20.63 -15.99 -14.78
CA VAL A 328 -21.12 -16.67 -13.57
C VAL A 328 -22.57 -16.24 -13.36
N SER A 329 -23.46 -17.19 -13.07
CA SER A 329 -24.87 -16.93 -12.70
C SER A 329 -24.99 -16.40 -11.28
#